data_AF-A0A640VWS8-F1
#
_entry.id   AF-A0A640VWS8-F1
#
_cell.length_a   1.000
_cell.length_b   1.000
_cell.length_c   1.000
_cell.angle_alpha   90.00
_cell.angle_beta   90.00
_cell.angle_gamma   90.00
#
_symmetry.space_group_name_H-M   'P 1'
#
loop_
_entity.id
_entity.type
_entity.pdbx_description
1 polymer ?
#
loop_
_entity_poly.entity_id
_entity_poly.type
_entity_poly.pdbx_seq_one_letter_code
_entity_poly.pdbx_strand_id
1 'polypeptide(L)'
;MTVLSPDAVLSCAMDLWNPEIGDPSLMGWVTVGAYVLAGLLAGRVARTGAFPTLLARRERLFWGSLCLLMLLLAVNKQLDLQSFMTAVGRCVAKLEGWYEARRAVQQGFIIGFAVLTGGLGLWLVIRLRATLRRTGLALLGTILVFGFVLIRAVGFHHMEAIFPPHILSVWMNWALELSGLVLIILGAVLHRRKGQRRRRKQVQL
;
A
#
# COMPACT_ATOMS: atom_id res chain seq x y z
N MET A 1 35.73 -8.47 9.63
CA MET A 1 34.32 -8.02 9.54
C MET A 1 33.90 -7.68 10.95
N THR A 2 34.00 -6.40 11.33
CA THR A 2 33.47 -5.91 12.61
C THR A 2 31.95 -6.02 12.52
N VAL A 3 31.36 -6.95 13.26
CA VAL A 3 29.90 -7.06 13.32
C VAL A 3 29.38 -5.78 13.94
N LEU A 4 28.67 -4.96 13.16
CA LEU A 4 27.98 -3.79 13.67
C LEU A 4 27.09 -4.19 14.84
N SER A 5 27.24 -3.51 15.98
CA SER A 5 26.31 -3.66 17.08
C SER A 5 24.96 -3.09 16.65
N PRO A 6 23.85 -3.87 16.71
CA PRO A 6 22.52 -3.39 16.35
C PRO A 6 22.15 -2.10 17.08
N ASP A 7 22.65 -1.94 18.31
CA ASP A 7 22.42 -0.79 19.16
C ASP A 7 23.02 0.51 18.59
N ALA A 8 24.20 0.44 17.97
CA ALA A 8 24.85 1.60 17.35
C ALA A 8 24.16 2.04 16.05
N VAL A 9 23.61 1.09 15.30
CA VAL A 9 22.80 1.40 14.11
C VAL A 9 21.48 2.03 14.51
N LEU A 10 20.84 1.48 15.55
CA LEU A 10 19.55 1.96 16.03
C LEU A 10 19.64 3.36 16.65
N SER A 11 20.68 3.63 17.47
CA SER A 11 20.89 4.96 18.04
C SER A 11 21.10 6.02 16.95
N CYS A 12 22.00 5.74 16.00
CA CYS A 12 22.20 6.61 14.83
C CYS A 12 20.89 6.83 14.05
N ALA A 13 20.11 5.78 13.82
CA ALA A 13 18.86 5.89 13.06
C ALA A 13 17.82 6.74 13.80
N MET A 14 17.71 6.61 15.12
CA MET A 14 16.80 7.41 15.95
C MET A 14 17.24 8.88 16.04
N ASP A 15 18.54 9.16 16.04
CA ASP A 15 19.03 10.55 15.98
C ASP A 15 18.70 11.22 14.64
N LEU A 16 18.69 10.46 13.54
CA LEU A 16 18.31 10.96 12.22
C LEU A 16 16.80 10.94 11.96
N TRP A 17 16.04 10.15 12.70
CA TRP A 17 14.59 9.98 12.54
C TRP A 17 13.88 10.41 13.82
N ASN A 18 13.39 11.64 13.83
CA ASN A 18 12.48 12.08 14.87
C ASN A 18 11.07 11.51 14.55
N PRO A 19 10.36 10.89 15.49
CA PRO A 19 8.97 10.45 15.31
C PRO A 19 8.03 11.68 15.28
N GLU A 20 8.22 12.55 14.30
CA GLU A 20 7.20 13.51 13.90
C GLU A 20 6.12 12.76 13.11
N ILE A 21 4.87 13.17 13.30
CA ILE A 21 3.73 12.67 12.52
C ILE A 21 4.11 12.78 11.03
N GLY A 22 4.18 11.65 10.32
CA GLY A 22 4.80 11.57 8.99
C GLY A 22 4.31 12.59 7.96
N ASP A 23 3.06 13.03 8.08
CA ASP A 23 2.53 14.21 7.38
C ASP A 23 1.40 14.82 8.23
N PRO A 24 1.64 15.91 8.98
CA PRO A 24 0.63 16.52 9.84
C PRO A 24 -0.40 17.34 9.04
N SER A 25 -0.32 17.36 7.70
CA SER A 25 -1.29 18.07 6.88
C SER A 25 -2.69 17.46 6.98
N LEU A 26 -3.70 18.29 6.76
CA LEU A 26 -5.10 17.85 6.63
C LEU A 26 -5.25 16.69 5.64
N MET A 27 -4.47 16.72 4.56
CA MET A 27 -4.52 15.72 3.50
C MET A 27 -3.89 14.39 3.91
N GLY A 28 -2.81 14.41 4.70
CA GLY A 28 -2.28 13.21 5.35
C GLY A 28 -3.35 12.49 6.17
N TRP A 29 -4.11 13.23 6.97
CA TRP A 29 -5.22 12.70 7.76
C TRP A 29 -6.42 12.22 6.93
N VAL A 30 -6.77 12.92 5.85
CA VAL A 30 -7.81 12.48 4.91
C VAL A 30 -7.44 11.12 4.32
N THR A 31 -6.19 10.94 3.91
CA THR A 31 -5.71 9.68 3.34
C THR A 31 -5.72 8.55 4.38
N VAL A 32 -5.32 8.83 5.62
CA VAL A 32 -5.45 7.86 6.73
C VAL A 32 -6.91 7.45 6.93
N GLY A 33 -7.82 8.43 6.98
CA GLY A 33 -9.26 8.17 7.08
C GLY A 33 -9.77 7.31 5.91
N ALA A 34 -9.30 7.57 4.69
CA ALA A 34 -9.65 6.79 3.51
C ALA A 34 -9.10 5.35 3.56
N TYR A 35 -7.87 5.14 4.03
CA TYR A 35 -7.32 3.81 4.29
C TYR A 35 -8.16 3.05 5.32
N VAL A 36 -8.47 3.68 6.47
CA VAL A 36 -9.29 3.07 7.51
C VAL A 36 -10.68 2.72 6.97
N LEU A 37 -11.33 3.64 6.24
CA LEU A 37 -12.63 3.40 5.63
C LEU A 37 -12.59 2.24 4.63
N ALA A 38 -11.61 2.22 3.73
CA ALA A 38 -11.39 1.14 2.77
C ALA A 38 -11.20 -0.21 3.49
N GLY A 39 -10.38 -0.23 4.55
CA GLY A 39 -10.13 -1.40 5.38
C GLY A 39 -11.39 -1.92 6.06
N LEU A 40 -12.14 -1.04 6.74
CA LEU A 40 -13.39 -1.40 7.41
C LEU A 40 -14.46 -1.92 6.44
N LEU A 41 -14.57 -1.32 5.25
CA LEU A 41 -15.51 -1.79 4.22
C LEU A 41 -15.09 -3.15 3.66
N ALA A 42 -13.80 -3.33 3.37
CA ALA A 42 -13.25 -4.61 2.93
C ALA A 42 -13.47 -5.71 3.99
N GLY A 43 -13.20 -5.42 5.27
CA GLY A 43 -13.45 -6.34 6.38
C GLY A 43 -14.93 -6.70 6.54
N ARG A 44 -15.83 -5.72 6.36
CA ARG A 44 -17.28 -5.99 6.32
C ARG A 44 -17.66 -6.90 5.16
N VAL A 45 -17.08 -6.71 3.97
CA VAL A 45 -17.32 -7.62 2.83
C VAL A 45 -16.78 -9.02 3.15
N ALA A 46 -15.58 -9.15 3.72
CA ALA A 46 -15.02 -10.43 4.11
C ALA A 46 -15.92 -11.20 5.10
N ARG A 47 -16.49 -10.51 6.09
CA ARG A 47 -17.33 -11.13 7.12
C ARG A 47 -18.76 -11.43 6.65
N THR A 48 -19.38 -10.50 5.94
CA THR A 48 -20.83 -10.52 5.65
C THR A 48 -21.19 -10.67 4.17
N GLY A 49 -20.18 -10.72 3.30
CA GLY A 49 -20.35 -10.82 1.86
C GLY A 49 -21.01 -12.13 1.42
N ALA A 50 -21.91 -12.00 0.43
CA ALA A 50 -22.53 -13.14 -0.21
C ALA A 50 -21.64 -13.64 -1.36
N PHE A 51 -20.89 -14.70 -1.11
CA PHE A 51 -19.95 -15.29 -2.07
C PHE A 51 -20.50 -16.60 -2.66
N PRO A 52 -20.13 -16.97 -3.90
CA PRO A 52 -20.46 -18.28 -4.45
C PRO A 52 -19.75 -19.37 -3.65
N THR A 53 -20.41 -20.47 -3.33
CA THR A 53 -19.89 -21.55 -2.46
C THR A 53 -18.49 -22.01 -2.84
N LEU A 54 -18.25 -22.25 -4.14
CA LEU A 54 -16.96 -22.72 -4.67
C LEU A 54 -15.80 -21.70 -4.52
N LEU A 55 -16.11 -20.41 -4.46
CA LEU A 55 -15.11 -19.32 -4.45
C LEU A 55 -15.11 -18.53 -3.14
N ALA A 56 -15.98 -18.87 -2.19
CA ALA A 56 -16.22 -18.12 -0.98
C ALA A 56 -14.96 -17.93 -0.14
N ARG A 57 -14.17 -19.00 0.06
CA ARG A 57 -12.92 -18.91 0.82
C ARG A 57 -11.92 -17.94 0.18
N ARG A 58 -11.76 -18.00 -1.15
CA ARG A 58 -10.81 -17.15 -1.88
C ARG A 58 -11.22 -15.67 -1.83
N GLU A 59 -12.50 -15.39 -2.07
CA GLU A 59 -13.00 -14.01 -1.99
C GLU A 59 -12.91 -13.47 -0.55
N ARG A 60 -13.25 -14.27 0.46
CA ARG A 60 -13.09 -13.87 1.88
C ARG A 60 -11.65 -13.56 2.24
N LEU A 61 -10.71 -14.42 1.81
CA LEU A 61 -9.28 -14.19 2.05
C LEU A 61 -8.80 -12.92 1.36
N PHE A 62 -9.22 -12.66 0.10
CA PHE A 62 -8.89 -11.42 -0.60
C PHE A 62 -9.40 -10.17 0.12
N TRP A 63 -10.68 -10.16 0.52
CA TRP A 63 -11.24 -9.00 1.23
C TRP A 63 -10.67 -8.86 2.65
N GLY A 64 -10.33 -9.97 3.30
CA GLY A 64 -9.66 -9.98 4.61
C GLY A 64 -8.22 -9.48 4.54
N SER A 65 -7.46 -9.91 3.52
CA SER A 65 -6.10 -9.40 3.31
C SER A 65 -6.12 -7.93 2.92
N LEU A 66 -7.11 -7.49 2.13
CA LEU A 66 -7.29 -6.07 1.80
C LEU A 66 -7.62 -5.23 3.04
N CYS A 67 -8.46 -5.75 3.95
CA CYS A 67 -8.71 -5.12 5.24
C CYS A 67 -7.41 -4.93 6.03
N LEU A 68 -6.63 -5.99 6.19
CA LEU A 68 -5.36 -5.94 6.92
C LEU A 68 -4.38 -4.97 6.26
N LEU A 69 -4.19 -5.07 4.93
CA LEU A 69 -3.29 -4.22 4.16
C LEU A 69 -3.63 -2.73 4.31
N MET A 70 -4.89 -2.35 4.18
CA MET A 70 -5.30 -0.95 4.29
C MET A 70 -5.06 -0.39 5.70
N LEU A 71 -5.32 -1.18 6.75
CA LEU A 71 -5.07 -0.76 8.14
C LEU A 71 -3.56 -0.65 8.43
N LEU A 72 -2.76 -1.60 7.94
CA LEU A 72 -1.30 -1.51 8.04
C LEU A 72 -0.76 -0.28 7.32
N LEU A 73 -1.29 0.06 6.13
CA LEU A 73 -0.90 1.27 5.41
C LEU A 73 -1.34 2.55 6.13
N ALA A 74 -2.50 2.57 6.81
CA ALA A 74 -2.92 3.70 7.63
C ALA A 74 -1.93 3.98 8.77
N VAL A 75 -1.54 2.92 9.50
CA VAL A 75 -0.54 3.01 10.57
C VAL A 75 0.82 3.41 10.01
N ASN A 76 1.24 2.76 8.93
CA ASN A 76 2.51 3.04 8.25
C ASN A 76 2.61 4.50 7.76
N LYS A 77 1.50 5.09 7.30
CA LYS A 77 1.46 6.48 6.85
C LYS A 77 1.80 7.45 7.98
N GLN A 78 1.38 7.14 9.20
CA GLN A 78 1.65 7.97 10.39
C GLN A 78 3.06 7.75 10.93
N LEU A 79 3.53 6.50 10.96
CA LEU A 79 4.88 6.13 11.42
C LEU A 79 5.99 6.49 10.43
N ASP A 80 5.66 6.82 9.17
CA ASP A 80 6.60 7.05 8.07
C ASP A 80 7.81 6.10 8.07
N LEU A 81 7.52 4.78 8.12
CA LEU A 81 8.54 3.73 8.21
C LEU A 81 9.57 3.79 7.08
N GLN A 82 9.21 4.37 5.94
CA GLN A 82 10.12 4.57 4.83
C GLN A 82 11.27 5.51 5.21
N SER A 83 10.97 6.64 5.85
CA SER A 83 12.00 7.59 6.30
C SER A 83 12.88 6.96 7.37
N PHE A 84 12.28 6.19 8.29
CA PHE A 84 13.04 5.41 9.27
C PHE A 84 13.99 4.40 8.61
N MET A 85 13.50 3.58 7.68
CA MET A 85 14.32 2.60 6.95
C MET A 85 15.45 3.28 6.15
N THR A 86 15.19 4.47 5.61
CA THR A 86 16.21 5.27 4.91
C THR A 86 17.27 5.78 5.88
N ALA A 87 16.89 6.22 7.09
CA ALA A 87 17.81 6.62 8.14
C ALA A 87 18.70 5.44 8.58
N VAL A 88 18.11 4.27 8.84
CA VAL A 88 18.83 3.02 9.14
C VAL A 88 19.82 2.70 8.02
N GLY A 89 19.38 2.69 6.76
CA GLY A 89 20.25 2.41 5.62
C GLY A 89 21.42 3.38 5.50
N ARG A 90 21.19 4.68 5.75
CA ARG A 90 22.26 5.70 5.78
C ARG A 90 23.27 5.45 6.92
N CYS A 91 22.79 5.10 8.11
CA CYS A 91 23.65 4.78 9.25
C CYS A 91 24.52 3.56 8.99
N VAL A 92 23.92 2.45 8.52
CA VAL A 92 24.68 1.25 8.16
C VAL A 92 25.73 1.56 7.10
N ALA A 93 25.35 2.31 6.05
CA ALA A 93 26.26 2.64 4.96
C ALA A 93 27.43 3.54 5.38
N LYS A 94 27.21 4.45 6.33
CA LYS A 94 28.27 5.28 6.91
C LYS A 94 29.20 4.48 7.82
N LEU A 95 28.63 3.66 8.70
CA LEU A 95 29.39 2.90 9.69
C LEU A 95 30.26 1.80 9.06
N GLU A 96 29.79 1.17 7.99
CA GLU A 96 30.54 0.18 7.20
C GLU A 96 31.40 0.81 6.09
N GLY A 97 31.37 2.14 5.92
CA GLY A 97 32.20 2.85 4.95
C GLY A 97 31.80 2.71 3.48
N TRP A 98 30.67 2.08 3.14
CA TRP A 98 30.19 1.92 1.76
C TRP A 98 29.17 2.98 1.32
N TYR A 99 29.15 4.16 1.95
CA TYR A 99 28.16 5.21 1.67
C TYR A 99 28.05 5.64 0.19
N GLU A 100 29.13 5.52 -0.58
CA GLU A 100 29.15 5.78 -2.03
C GLU A 100 28.36 4.73 -2.83
N ALA A 101 28.32 3.48 -2.37
CA ALA A 101 27.57 2.39 -3.01
C ALA A 101 26.07 2.38 -2.64
N ARG A 102 25.57 3.37 -1.88
CA ARG A 102 24.17 3.43 -1.43
C ARG A 102 23.13 3.33 -2.54
N ARG A 103 23.45 3.87 -3.73
CA ARG A 103 22.53 3.86 -4.88
C ARG A 103 22.28 2.44 -5.39
N ALA A 104 23.29 1.58 -5.41
CA ALA A 104 23.14 0.20 -5.84
C ALA A 104 22.22 -0.60 -4.91
N VAL A 105 22.34 -0.38 -3.59
CA VAL A 105 21.47 -1.01 -2.59
C VAL A 105 20.03 -0.50 -2.69
N GLN A 106 19.84 0.82 -2.87
CA GLN A 106 18.52 1.41 -3.10
C GLN A 106 17.85 0.85 -4.36
N GLN A 107 18.59 0.79 -5.48
CA GLN A 107 18.11 0.19 -6.72
C GLN A 107 17.71 -1.27 -6.55
N GLY A 108 18.55 -2.07 -5.86
CA GLY A 108 18.23 -3.47 -5.54
C GLY A 108 16.94 -3.61 -4.74
N PHE A 109 16.75 -2.75 -3.72
CA PHE A 109 15.53 -2.75 -2.91
C PHE A 109 14.29 -2.37 -3.73
N ILE A 110 14.38 -1.34 -4.57
CA ILE A 110 13.30 -0.90 -5.46
C ILE A 110 12.92 -2.02 -6.44
N ILE A 111 13.90 -2.62 -7.12
CA ILE A 111 13.67 -3.70 -8.09
C ILE A 111 13.06 -4.91 -7.38
N GLY A 112 13.62 -5.31 -6.23
CA GLY A 112 13.09 -6.42 -5.43
C GLY A 112 11.65 -6.17 -5.01
N PHE A 113 11.34 -4.98 -4.49
CA PHE A 113 9.99 -4.61 -4.11
C PHE A 113 9.03 -4.59 -5.32
N ALA A 114 9.47 -4.04 -6.46
CA ALA A 114 8.69 -4.00 -7.70
C ALA A 114 8.33 -5.40 -8.22
N VAL A 115 9.31 -6.30 -8.24
CA VAL A 115 9.12 -7.70 -8.64
C VAL A 115 8.15 -8.40 -7.68
N LEU A 116 8.30 -8.20 -6.37
CA LEU A 116 7.41 -8.79 -5.37
C LEU A 116 5.97 -8.29 -5.50
N THR A 117 5.76 -6.96 -5.56
CA THR A 117 4.41 -6.39 -5.68
C THR A 117 3.78 -6.66 -7.03
N GLY A 118 4.55 -6.62 -8.12
CA GLY A 118 4.08 -6.93 -9.47
C GLY A 118 3.72 -8.40 -9.62
N GLY A 119 4.57 -9.30 -9.10
CA GLY A 119 4.31 -10.74 -9.05
C GLY A 119 3.07 -11.08 -8.22
N LEU A 120 2.92 -10.46 -7.05
CA LEU A 120 1.72 -10.60 -6.22
C LEU A 120 0.46 -10.09 -6.95
N GLY A 121 0.54 -8.93 -7.61
CA GLY A 121 -0.55 -8.37 -8.40
C GLY A 121 -0.99 -9.30 -9.53
N LEU A 122 -0.04 -9.79 -10.32
CA LEU A 122 -0.31 -10.75 -11.40
C LEU A 122 -0.91 -12.05 -10.86
N TRP A 123 -0.34 -12.59 -9.77
CA TRP A 123 -0.86 -13.77 -9.11
C TRP A 123 -2.31 -13.58 -8.65
N LEU A 124 -2.65 -12.42 -8.05
CA LEU A 124 -4.01 -12.09 -7.63
C LEU A 124 -4.97 -11.99 -8.82
N VAL A 125 -4.56 -11.36 -9.93
CA VAL A 125 -5.35 -11.28 -11.17
C VAL A 125 -5.67 -12.68 -11.70
N ILE A 126 -4.66 -13.55 -11.79
CA ILE A 126 -4.84 -14.93 -12.27
C ILE A 126 -5.78 -15.71 -11.34
N ARG A 127 -5.60 -15.59 -10.02
CA ARG A 127 -6.40 -16.32 -9.02
C ARG A 127 -7.85 -15.84 -8.92
N LEU A 128 -8.09 -14.56 -9.21
CA LEU A 128 -9.41 -13.92 -9.15
C LEU A 128 -10.06 -13.74 -10.53
N ARG A 129 -9.47 -14.27 -11.60
CA ARG A 129 -9.99 -14.10 -12.98
C ARG A 129 -11.47 -14.46 -13.13
N ALA A 130 -11.92 -15.51 -12.43
CA ALA A 130 -13.31 -15.96 -12.45
C ALA A 130 -14.29 -15.00 -11.75
N THR A 131 -13.81 -14.09 -10.90
CA THR A 131 -14.62 -13.16 -10.12
C THR A 131 -14.31 -11.69 -10.41
N LEU A 132 -13.49 -11.39 -11.43
CA LEU A 132 -13.10 -10.03 -11.83
C LEU A 132 -14.30 -9.09 -12.02
N ARG A 133 -15.44 -9.56 -12.52
CA ARG A 133 -16.65 -8.72 -12.64
C ARG A 133 -17.19 -8.22 -11.28
N ARG A 134 -16.82 -8.87 -10.17
CA ARG A 134 -17.25 -8.56 -8.80
C ARG A 134 -16.16 -7.94 -7.95
N THR A 135 -14.90 -8.29 -8.17
CA THR A 135 -13.74 -7.85 -7.38
C THR A 135 -12.79 -6.93 -8.15
N GLY A 136 -12.96 -6.77 -9.47
CA GLY A 136 -12.03 -6.10 -10.37
C GLY A 136 -11.78 -4.63 -10.02
N LEU A 137 -12.80 -3.90 -9.56
CA LEU A 137 -12.62 -2.53 -9.06
C LEU A 137 -11.69 -2.48 -7.86
N ALA A 138 -11.90 -3.35 -6.87
CA ALA A 138 -11.04 -3.40 -5.69
C ALA A 138 -9.63 -3.87 -6.05
N LEU A 139 -9.51 -4.85 -6.96
CA LEU A 139 -8.22 -5.33 -7.43
C LEU A 139 -7.43 -4.25 -8.18
N LEU A 140 -8.08 -3.49 -9.05
CA LEU A 140 -7.47 -2.35 -9.74
C LEU A 140 -7.01 -1.30 -8.73
N GLY A 141 -7.85 -0.98 -7.75
CA GLY A 141 -7.48 -0.06 -6.68
C GLY A 141 -6.27 -0.55 -5.87
N THR A 142 -6.20 -1.85 -5.56
CA THR A 142 -5.02 -2.45 -4.90
C THR A 142 -3.76 -2.30 -5.75
N ILE A 143 -3.84 -2.52 -7.06
CA ILE A 143 -2.70 -2.35 -7.99
C ILE A 143 -2.22 -0.90 -7.99
N LEU A 144 -3.14 0.08 -8.03
CA LEU A 144 -2.78 1.50 -7.94
C LEU A 144 -2.12 1.82 -6.59
N VAL A 145 -2.67 1.34 -5.47
CA VAL A 145 -2.04 1.56 -4.15
C VAL A 145 -0.62 0.97 -4.10
N PHE A 146 -0.38 -0.22 -4.66
CA PHE A 146 0.99 -0.76 -4.74
C PHE A 146 1.89 0.07 -5.64
N GLY A 147 1.39 0.54 -6.78
CA GLY A 147 2.11 1.46 -7.66
C GLY A 147 2.49 2.76 -6.94
N PHE A 148 1.60 3.31 -6.13
CA PHE A 148 1.90 4.47 -5.29
C PHE A 148 3.02 4.18 -4.27
N VAL A 149 2.94 3.05 -3.56
CA VAL A 149 3.99 2.67 -2.58
C VAL A 149 5.35 2.51 -3.27
N LEU A 150 5.38 1.96 -4.48
CA LEU A 150 6.59 1.87 -5.31
C LEU A 150 7.16 3.24 -5.67
N ILE A 151 6.32 4.15 -6.18
CA ILE A 151 6.74 5.51 -6.53
C ILE A 151 7.32 6.22 -5.30
N ARG A 152 6.67 6.06 -4.14
CA ARG A 152 7.17 6.63 -2.88
C ARG A 152 8.54 6.03 -2.51
N ALA A 153 8.73 4.72 -2.65
CA ALA A 153 9.97 4.03 -2.32
C ALA A 153 11.17 4.42 -3.20
N VAL A 154 10.94 4.79 -4.47
CA VAL A 154 12.02 5.22 -5.39
C VAL A 154 12.67 6.53 -4.95
N GLY A 155 11.95 7.37 -4.20
CA GLY A 155 12.42 8.70 -3.79
C GLY A 155 12.51 9.66 -4.98
N PHE A 156 11.90 10.83 -4.85
CA PHE A 156 11.67 11.78 -5.95
C PHE A 156 12.92 12.37 -6.63
N HIS A 157 14.13 12.09 -6.15
CA HIS A 157 15.38 12.65 -6.69
C HIS A 157 15.73 12.21 -8.12
N HIS A 158 15.10 11.18 -8.68
CA HIS A 158 15.28 10.83 -10.12
C HIS A 158 14.17 11.38 -11.02
N MET A 159 13.11 11.96 -10.47
CA MET A 159 12.01 12.57 -11.24
C MET A 159 12.15 14.09 -11.37
N GLU A 160 13.16 14.69 -10.73
CA GLU A 160 13.50 16.12 -10.85
C GLU A 160 14.28 16.45 -12.13
N ALA A 161 14.83 15.43 -12.81
CA ALA A 161 15.64 15.63 -14.03
C ALA A 161 14.81 15.70 -15.33
N ILE A 162 13.53 15.30 -15.31
CA ILE A 162 12.73 15.12 -16.54
C ILE A 162 11.51 16.08 -16.61
N PHE A 163 11.03 16.64 -15.49
CA PHE A 163 9.85 17.54 -15.49
C PHE A 163 9.98 18.70 -14.49
N PRO A 164 9.49 19.92 -14.80
CA PRO A 164 9.60 21.10 -13.93
C PRO A 164 8.93 20.93 -12.55
N PRO A 165 9.39 21.65 -11.51
CA PRO A 165 9.51 21.07 -10.17
C PRO A 165 8.27 21.26 -9.28
N HIS A 166 8.05 20.27 -8.42
CA HIS A 166 7.07 20.19 -7.30
C HIS A 166 5.59 19.95 -7.59
N ILE A 167 4.95 20.62 -8.55
CA ILE A 167 3.48 20.54 -8.65
C ILE A 167 3.05 19.21 -9.29
N LEU A 168 3.61 18.81 -10.43
CA LEU A 168 3.15 17.61 -11.12
C LEU A 168 3.43 16.31 -10.33
N SER A 169 4.54 16.24 -9.60
CA SER A 169 4.91 15.06 -8.80
C SER A 169 4.00 14.89 -7.58
N VAL A 170 3.72 15.96 -6.84
CA VAL A 170 2.83 15.92 -5.65
C VAL A 170 1.40 15.57 -6.06
N TRP A 171 0.88 16.21 -7.10
CA TRP A 171 -0.49 15.96 -7.58
C TRP A 171 -0.68 14.55 -8.12
N MET A 172 0.31 14.01 -8.84
CA MET A 172 0.24 12.67 -9.42
C MET A 172 0.31 11.57 -8.35
N ASN A 173 1.12 11.75 -7.31
CA ASN A 173 1.17 10.84 -6.17
C ASN A 173 -0.18 10.76 -5.45
N TRP A 174 -0.77 11.92 -5.20
CA TRP A 174 -2.03 12.03 -4.45
C TRP A 174 -3.20 11.50 -5.27
N ALA A 175 -3.27 11.83 -6.55
CA ALA A 175 -4.28 11.32 -7.46
C ALA A 175 -4.22 9.80 -7.53
N LEU A 176 -3.02 9.21 -7.55
CA LEU A 176 -2.84 7.76 -7.64
C LEU A 176 -3.19 7.04 -6.31
N GLU A 177 -2.76 7.58 -5.17
CA GLU A 177 -3.10 7.04 -3.84
C GLU A 177 -4.61 7.10 -3.58
N LEU A 178 -5.23 8.27 -3.80
CA LEU A 178 -6.66 8.48 -3.56
C LEU A 178 -7.53 7.73 -4.58
N SER A 179 -7.15 7.68 -5.86
CA SER A 179 -7.92 6.91 -6.85
C SER A 179 -7.92 5.42 -6.53
N GLY A 180 -6.78 4.87 -6.09
CA GLY A 180 -6.68 3.49 -5.61
C GLY A 180 -7.64 3.21 -4.46
N LEU A 181 -7.66 4.09 -3.45
CA LEU A 181 -8.56 4.00 -2.30
C LEU A 181 -10.03 4.12 -2.68
N VAL A 182 -10.38 5.08 -3.54
CA VAL A 182 -11.73 5.28 -4.05
C VAL A 182 -12.21 4.02 -4.78
N LEU A 183 -11.38 3.41 -5.62
CA LEU A 183 -11.74 2.18 -6.33
C LEU A 183 -11.96 0.99 -5.40
N ILE A 184 -11.16 0.86 -4.33
CA ILE A 184 -11.36 -0.16 -3.29
C ILE A 184 -12.69 0.06 -2.57
N ILE A 185 -12.96 1.29 -2.14
CA ILE A 185 -14.20 1.68 -1.45
C ILE A 185 -15.41 1.42 -2.34
N LEU A 186 -15.39 1.90 -3.59
CA LEU A 186 -16.45 1.68 -4.57
C LEU A 186 -16.66 0.19 -4.85
N GLY A 187 -15.58 -0.56 -5.03
CA GLY A 187 -15.61 -2.02 -5.20
C GLY A 187 -16.32 -2.71 -4.02
N ALA A 188 -15.99 -2.32 -2.79
CA ALA A 188 -16.60 -2.88 -1.59
C ALA A 188 -18.10 -2.54 -1.49
N VAL A 189 -18.46 -1.28 -1.73
CA VAL A 189 -19.87 -0.81 -1.69
C VAL A 189 -20.72 -1.51 -2.76
N LEU A 190 -20.23 -1.58 -4.00
CA LEU A 190 -20.94 -2.24 -5.10
C LEU A 190 -21.09 -3.74 -4.87
N HIS A 191 -20.08 -4.39 -4.27
CA HIS A 191 -20.16 -5.80 -3.90
C HIS A 191 -21.31 -6.06 -2.91
N ARG A 192 -21.43 -5.21 -1.88
CA ARG A 192 -22.51 -5.32 -0.88
C ARG A 192 -23.89 -5.07 -1.47
N ARG A 193 -24.04 -4.02 -2.30
CA ARG A 193 -25.32 -3.68 -2.96
C ARG A 193 -25.83 -4.83 -3.84
N LYS A 194 -24.94 -5.47 -4.60
CA LYS A 194 -25.28 -6.64 -5.43
C LYS A 194 -25.67 -7.86 -4.57
N GLY A 195 -25.00 -8.08 -3.44
CA GLY A 195 -25.33 -9.14 -2.48
C GLY A 195 -26.72 -8.96 -1.85
N GLN A 196 -27.06 -7.74 -1.44
CA GLN A 196 -28.37 -7.41 -0.86
C GLN A 196 -29.51 -7.57 -1.87
N ARG A 197 -29.32 -7.11 -3.12
CA ARG A 197 -30.33 -7.28 -4.19
C ARG A 197 -30.63 -8.76 -4.47
N ARG A 198 -29.62 -9.63 -4.47
CA ARG A 198 -29.82 -11.08 -4.66
C ARG A 198 -30.57 -11.73 -3.51
N ARG A 199 -30.24 -11.39 -2.25
CA ARG A 199 -30.97 -11.88 -1.08
C ARG A 199 -32.44 -11.46 -1.09
N ARG A 200 -32.74 -10.19 -1.42
CA ARG A 200 -34.14 -9.72 -1.53
C ARG A 200 -34.94 -10.50 -2.58
N LYS A 201 -34.37 -10.78 -3.75
CA LYS A 201 -35.04 -11.58 -4.79
C LYS A 201 -35.31 -13.03 -4.36
N GLN A 202 -34.46 -13.63 -3.52
CA GLN A 202 -34.67 -15.00 -3.02
C GLN A 202 -35.72 -15.11 -1.92
N VAL A 203 -36.03 -14.02 -1.20
CA VAL A 203 -37.07 -13.99 -0.16
C VAL A 203 -38.47 -13.73 -0.76
N GLN A 204 -38.54 -13.26 -2.01
CA GLN A 204 -39.79 -12.96 -2.72
C GLN A 204 -40.27 -14.10 -3.65
N LEU A 205 -39.54 -15.21 -3.71
CA LEU A 205 -39.87 -16.44 -4.42
C LEU A 205 -40.20 -17.52 -3.39
#